data_AF-A0A7C7S1M7-F1
#
_entry.id   AF-A0A7C7S1M7-F1
#
_cell.length_a   1.000
_cell.length_b   1.000
_cell.length_c   1.000
_cell.angle_alpha   90.00
_cell.angle_beta   90.00
_cell.angle_gamma   90.00
#
_symmetry.space_group_name_H-M   'P 1'
#
loop_
_entity.id
_entity.type
_entity.pdbx_description
1 polymer ?
#
loop_
_entity_poly.entity_id
_entity_poly.type
_entity_poly.pdbx_seq_one_letter_code
_entity_poly.pdbx_strand_id
1 'polypeptide(L)'
;MEFAHVKYGILIAMIAILFGGSLGLSFGCCEDNIKTTLKSGADKALSSVYKGDQAKADKVVKKSWVYMKRAHLHSQTMGVISIAFSLLVAWLNFPVRAQLGISMLSGLGSLGYGIFWLLAGFLAPGMGSTGAAKESIALIAQVSGASFFVAGVTLFGFLTYRLFGKSTTQ
;
A
#
# COMPACT_ATOMS: atom_id res chain seq x y z
N MET A 1 27.86 -3.71 -7.08
CA MET A 1 26.43 -3.32 -7.10
C MET A 1 26.40 -1.83 -6.81
N GLU A 2 25.97 -1.02 -7.77
CA GLU A 2 25.90 0.44 -7.64
C GLU A 2 24.48 0.84 -7.20
N PHE A 3 24.31 1.40 -6.00
CA PHE A 3 23.00 1.79 -5.48
C PHE A 3 22.56 3.20 -5.89
N ALA A 4 23.42 3.95 -6.58
CA ALA A 4 23.22 5.38 -6.87
C ALA A 4 21.85 5.67 -7.51
N HIS A 5 21.37 4.77 -8.37
CA HIS A 5 20.14 4.90 -9.13
C HIS A 5 18.90 4.29 -8.48
N VAL A 6 19.04 3.58 -7.36
CA VAL A 6 17.90 2.94 -6.65
C VAL A 6 17.72 3.44 -5.23
N LYS A 7 18.69 4.18 -4.67
CA LYS A 7 18.71 4.62 -3.27
C LYS A 7 17.44 5.33 -2.81
N TYR A 8 16.83 6.16 -3.66
CA TYR A 8 15.61 6.90 -3.30
C TYR A 8 14.37 5.99 -3.31
N GLY A 9 14.26 5.07 -4.28
CA GLY A 9 13.20 4.06 -4.28
C GLY A 9 13.28 3.15 -3.06
N ILE A 10 14.50 2.71 -2.70
CA ILE A 10 14.75 1.92 -1.49
C ILE A 10 14.37 2.71 -0.23
N LEU A 11 14.75 3.99 -0.12
CA LEU A 11 14.39 4.83 1.03
C LEU A 11 12.87 4.92 1.20
N ILE A 12 12.11 5.14 0.11
CA ILE A 12 10.65 5.18 0.15
C ILE A 12 10.07 3.83 0.58
N ALA A 13 10.62 2.73 0.07
CA ALA A 13 10.21 1.39 0.46
C ALA A 13 10.48 1.10 1.96
N MET A 14 11.61 1.58 2.49
CA MET A 14 11.90 1.49 3.93
C MET A 14 10.89 2.30 4.76
N ILE A 15 10.50 3.50 4.29
CA ILE A 15 9.45 4.29 4.94
C ILE A 15 8.12 3.52 4.92
N ALA A 16 7.77 2.85 3.81
CA ALA A 16 6.56 2.02 3.74
C ALA A 16 6.61 0.85 4.74
N ILE A 17 7.77 0.18 4.88
CA ILE A 17 7.96 -0.89 5.87
C ILE A 17 7.82 -0.34 7.29
N LEU A 18 8.47 0.78 7.61
CA LEU A 18 8.38 1.40 8.93
C LEU A 18 6.96 1.85 9.25
N PHE A 19 6.24 2.41 8.29
CA PHE A 19 4.83 2.77 8.42
C PHE A 19 3.95 1.53 8.68
N GLY A 20 4.13 0.47 7.91
CA GLY A 20 3.45 -0.80 8.17
C GLY A 20 3.82 -1.37 9.55
N GLY A 21 5.10 -1.29 9.93
CA GLY A 21 5.60 -1.71 11.24
C GLY A 21 4.97 -0.94 12.39
N SER A 22 4.89 0.39 12.29
CA SER A 22 4.26 1.24 13.30
C SER A 22 2.78 0.91 13.46
N LEU A 23 2.06 0.64 12.35
CA LEU A 23 0.67 0.17 12.43
C LEU A 23 0.57 -1.17 13.18
N GLY A 24 1.48 -2.11 12.92
CA GLY A 24 1.52 -3.40 13.62
C GLY A 24 1.75 -3.23 15.12
N LEU A 25 2.70 -2.37 15.51
CA LEU A 25 2.94 -2.03 16.92
C LEU A 25 1.73 -1.37 17.56
N SER A 26 1.07 -0.45 16.85
CA SER A 26 -0.17 0.19 17.32
C SER A 26 -1.32 -0.81 17.51
N PHE A 27 -1.40 -1.86 16.68
CA PHE A 27 -2.36 -2.93 16.91
C PHE A 27 -2.02 -3.73 18.16
N GLY A 28 -0.74 -3.95 18.47
CA GLY A 28 -0.36 -4.62 19.72
C GLY A 28 -0.64 -3.79 20.99
N CYS A 29 -0.29 -2.49 20.99
CA CYS A 29 -0.41 -1.66 22.19
C CYS A 29 -1.80 -1.05 22.41
N CYS A 30 -2.53 -0.82 21.33
CA CYS A 30 -3.53 0.25 21.28
C CYS A 30 -4.77 -0.13 20.44
N GLU A 31 -5.01 -1.43 20.22
CA GLU A 31 -6.13 -1.93 19.39
C GLU A 31 -7.49 -1.39 19.84
N ASP A 32 -7.77 -1.42 21.14
CA ASP A 32 -9.06 -0.99 21.68
C ASP A 32 -9.29 0.52 21.46
N ASN A 33 -8.23 1.33 21.57
CA ASN A 33 -8.31 2.77 21.27
C ASN A 33 -8.62 3.02 19.79
N ILE A 34 -8.02 2.26 18.88
CA ILE A 34 -8.29 2.38 17.45
C ILE A 34 -9.72 1.97 17.14
N LYS A 35 -10.18 0.81 17.65
CA LYS A 35 -11.56 0.35 17.45
C LYS A 35 -12.58 1.32 18.04
N THR A 36 -12.30 1.87 19.22
CA THR A 36 -13.14 2.90 19.85
C THR A 36 -13.22 4.15 18.99
N THR A 37 -12.11 4.58 18.39
CA THR A 37 -12.09 5.71 17.44
C THR A 37 -12.97 5.44 16.23
N LEU A 38 -12.86 4.24 15.63
CA LEU A 38 -13.71 3.85 14.49
C LEU A 38 -15.19 3.81 14.88
N LYS A 39 -15.52 3.27 16.05
CA LYS A 39 -16.89 3.24 16.58
C LYS A 39 -17.43 4.64 16.82
N SER A 40 -16.67 5.51 17.48
CA SER A 40 -17.05 6.91 17.71
C SER A 40 -17.34 7.65 16.40
N GLY A 41 -16.58 7.36 15.34
CA GLY A 41 -16.85 7.89 14.01
C GLY A 41 -18.21 7.46 13.44
N ALA A 42 -18.61 6.19 13.65
CA ALA A 42 -19.92 5.70 13.24
C ALA A 42 -21.05 6.26 14.12
N ASP A 43 -20.86 6.31 15.44
CA ASP A 43 -21.86 6.81 16.40
C ASP A 43 -22.22 8.28 16.10
N LYS A 44 -21.21 9.11 15.79
CA LYS A 44 -21.42 10.51 15.36
C LYS A 44 -22.21 10.64 14.06
N ALA A 45 -22.13 9.64 13.19
CA ALA A 45 -22.83 9.61 11.90
C ALA A 45 -24.13 8.78 11.95
N LEU A 46 -24.50 8.21 13.10
CA LEU A 46 -25.58 7.22 13.23
C LEU A 46 -26.93 7.77 12.78
N SER A 47 -27.29 8.97 13.24
CA SER A 47 -28.57 9.61 12.89
C SER A 47 -28.59 10.12 11.45
N SER A 48 -27.50 10.73 10.98
CA SER A 48 -27.44 11.42 9.69
C SER A 48 -27.18 10.51 8.50
N VAL A 49 -26.23 9.58 8.62
CA VAL A 49 -25.77 8.73 7.51
C VAL A 49 -26.35 7.33 7.59
N TYR A 50 -26.47 6.77 8.79
CA TYR A 50 -27.01 5.43 9.00
C TYR A 50 -28.52 5.42 9.27
N LYS A 51 -29.17 6.58 9.44
CA LYS A 51 -30.61 6.70 9.72
C LYS A 51 -31.06 5.87 10.94
N GLY A 52 -30.20 5.75 11.95
CA GLY A 52 -30.44 4.95 13.16
C GLY A 52 -30.16 3.46 13.02
N ASP A 53 -29.69 2.98 11.86
CA ASP A 53 -29.34 1.56 11.66
C ASP A 53 -27.99 1.20 12.30
N GLN A 54 -28.05 0.78 13.58
CA GLN A 54 -26.87 0.36 14.34
C GLN A 54 -26.19 -0.87 13.72
N ALA A 55 -26.96 -1.82 13.19
CA ALA A 55 -26.39 -3.04 12.62
C ALA A 55 -25.52 -2.74 11.38
N LYS A 56 -25.96 -1.78 10.56
CA LYS A 56 -25.15 -1.27 9.44
C LYS A 56 -23.92 -0.52 9.92
N ALA A 57 -24.04 0.32 10.95
CA ALA A 57 -22.91 1.03 11.56
C ALA A 57 -21.83 0.04 12.05
N ASP A 58 -22.22 -0.95 12.83
CA ASP A 58 -21.31 -1.98 13.37
C ASP A 58 -20.63 -2.78 12.24
N LYS A 59 -21.37 -3.10 11.18
CA LYS A 59 -20.83 -3.77 9.98
C LYS A 59 -19.75 -2.93 9.31
N VAL A 60 -19.96 -1.62 9.17
CA VAL A 60 -18.98 -0.69 8.58
C VAL A 60 -17.76 -0.55 9.49
N VAL A 61 -17.93 -0.41 10.81
CA VAL A 61 -16.83 -0.36 11.78
C VAL A 61 -15.97 -1.63 11.71
N LYS A 62 -16.60 -2.81 11.71
CA LYS A 62 -15.88 -4.10 11.57
C LYS A 62 -15.09 -4.17 10.26
N LYS A 63 -15.66 -3.69 9.15
CA LYS A 63 -14.96 -3.66 7.85
C LYS A 63 -13.83 -2.63 7.83
N SER A 64 -14.00 -1.50 8.51
CA SER A 64 -13.00 -0.45 8.67
C SER A 64 -11.76 -0.97 9.40
N TRP A 65 -11.96 -1.78 10.45
CA TRP A 65 -10.86 -2.48 11.12
C TRP A 65 -10.09 -3.42 10.17
N VAL A 66 -10.78 -4.11 9.26
CA VAL A 66 -10.11 -4.90 8.22
C VAL A 66 -9.25 -4.03 7.31
N TYR A 67 -9.66 -2.79 7.01
CA TYR A 67 -8.87 -1.87 6.20
C TYR A 67 -7.62 -1.38 6.93
N MET A 68 -7.69 -1.14 8.24
CA MET A 68 -6.50 -0.86 9.07
C MET A 68 -5.47 -2.00 8.95
N LYS A 69 -5.93 -3.25 9.08
CA LYS A 69 -5.05 -4.43 8.91
C LYS A 69 -4.49 -4.56 7.50
N ARG A 70 -5.25 -4.17 6.47
CA ARG A 70 -4.75 -4.13 5.08
C ARG A 70 -3.70 -3.05 4.88
N ALA A 71 -3.82 -1.90 5.55
CA ALA A 71 -2.81 -0.85 5.50
C ALA A 71 -1.47 -1.37 6.04
N HIS A 72 -1.48 -2.02 7.21
CA HIS A 72 -0.32 -2.69 7.77
C HIS A 72 0.29 -3.71 6.81
N LEU A 73 -0.52 -4.65 6.32
CA LEU A 73 -0.05 -5.75 5.46
C LEU A 73 0.53 -5.24 4.13
N HIS A 74 -0.20 -4.39 3.41
CA HIS A 74 0.26 -3.91 2.10
C HIS A 74 1.51 -3.06 2.22
N SER A 75 1.60 -2.18 3.22
CA SER A 75 2.79 -1.35 3.39
C SER A 75 4.05 -2.18 3.64
N GLN A 76 3.96 -3.19 4.51
CA GLN A 76 5.12 -4.05 4.79
C GLN A 76 5.46 -4.94 3.59
N THR A 77 4.51 -5.74 3.10
CA THR A 77 4.80 -6.73 2.05
C THR A 77 5.21 -6.05 0.75
N MET A 78 4.51 -4.99 0.33
CA MET A 78 4.89 -4.26 -0.89
C MET A 78 6.21 -3.52 -0.70
N GLY A 79 6.51 -2.99 0.49
CA GLY A 79 7.79 -2.34 0.77
C GLY A 79 8.96 -3.32 0.65
N VAL A 80 8.83 -4.52 1.22
CA VAL A 80 9.87 -5.57 1.09
C VAL A 80 10.04 -5.99 -0.37
N ILE A 81 8.95 -6.21 -1.10
CA ILE A 81 9.01 -6.52 -2.53
C ILE A 81 9.68 -5.38 -3.33
N SER A 82 9.40 -4.12 -2.99
CA SER A 82 10.03 -2.97 -3.64
C SER A 82 11.54 -2.92 -3.42
N ILE A 83 12.02 -3.25 -2.22
CA ILE A 83 13.45 -3.40 -1.96
C ILE A 83 14.00 -4.53 -2.83
N ALA A 84 13.36 -5.69 -2.85
CA ALA A 84 13.80 -6.82 -3.68
C ALA A 84 13.88 -6.44 -5.16
N PHE A 85 12.88 -5.74 -5.70
CA PHE A 85 12.89 -5.23 -7.08
C PHE A 85 14.08 -4.30 -7.32
N SER A 86 14.32 -3.36 -6.40
CA SER A 86 15.41 -2.39 -6.47
C SER A 86 16.78 -3.07 -6.45
N LEU A 87 16.95 -4.07 -5.58
CA LEU A 87 18.18 -4.86 -5.50
C LEU A 87 18.40 -5.70 -6.76
N LEU A 88 17.35 -6.34 -7.29
CA LEU A 88 17.44 -7.14 -8.51
C LEU A 88 17.86 -6.29 -9.72
N VAL A 89 17.25 -5.12 -9.91
CA VAL A 89 17.58 -4.26 -11.06
C VAL A 89 19.00 -3.69 -10.97
N ALA A 90 19.47 -3.36 -9.77
CA ALA A 90 20.82 -2.89 -9.52
C ALA A 90 21.84 -4.04 -9.65
N TRP A 91 21.55 -5.21 -9.08
CA TRP A 91 22.46 -6.36 -9.09
C TRP A 91 22.71 -6.88 -10.52
N LEU A 92 21.66 -6.94 -11.33
CA LEU A 92 21.74 -7.39 -12.71
C LEU A 92 22.24 -6.30 -13.67
N ASN A 93 22.58 -5.10 -13.18
CA ASN A 93 23.06 -3.97 -13.97
C ASN A 93 22.10 -3.61 -15.13
N PHE A 94 20.80 -3.52 -14.85
CA PHE A 94 19.84 -3.02 -15.85
C PHE A 94 20.12 -1.54 -16.20
N PRO A 95 19.63 -1.02 -17.34
CA PRO A 95 19.81 0.38 -17.71
C PRO A 95 19.34 1.34 -16.60
N VAL A 96 20.01 2.48 -16.44
CA VAL A 96 19.74 3.47 -15.37
C VAL A 96 18.27 3.87 -15.30
N ARG A 97 17.61 4.07 -16.46
CA ARG A 97 16.17 4.40 -16.52
C ARG A 97 15.29 3.30 -15.94
N ALA A 98 15.63 2.02 -16.17
CA ALA A 98 14.90 0.88 -15.60
C ALA A 98 15.12 0.80 -14.09
N GLN A 99 16.36 1.00 -13.62
CA GLN A 99 16.67 1.03 -12.19
C GLN A 99 15.87 2.12 -11.45
N LEU A 100 15.91 3.36 -11.97
CA LEU A 100 15.16 4.49 -11.41
C LEU A 100 13.66 4.25 -11.47
N GLY A 101 13.12 3.88 -12.64
CA GLY A 101 11.69 3.68 -12.84
C GLY A 101 11.12 2.59 -11.95
N ILE A 102 11.72 1.39 -11.94
CA ILE A 102 11.22 0.26 -11.14
C ILE A 102 11.34 0.55 -9.65
N SER A 103 12.46 1.09 -9.18
CA SER A 103 12.64 1.38 -7.75
C SER A 103 11.70 2.48 -7.26
N MET A 104 11.53 3.57 -8.02
CA MET A 104 10.64 4.67 -7.63
C MET A 104 9.16 4.29 -7.70
N LEU A 105 8.72 3.65 -8.78
CA LEU A 105 7.32 3.26 -8.97
C LEU A 105 6.88 2.20 -7.95
N SER A 106 7.73 1.21 -7.67
CA SER A 106 7.43 0.23 -6.62
C SER A 106 7.50 0.83 -5.21
N GLY A 107 8.46 1.71 -4.94
CA GLY A 107 8.59 2.39 -3.65
C GLY A 107 7.35 3.25 -3.36
N LEU A 108 7.03 4.19 -4.24
CA LEU A 108 5.86 5.08 -4.11
C LEU A 108 4.55 4.29 -4.09
N GLY A 109 4.44 3.25 -4.92
CA GLY A 109 3.28 2.36 -4.94
C GLY A 109 3.07 1.62 -3.61
N SER A 110 4.15 1.13 -3.00
CA SER A 110 4.08 0.43 -1.70
C SER A 110 3.59 1.33 -0.56
N LEU A 111 4.11 2.56 -0.48
CA LEU A 111 3.72 3.53 0.54
C LEU A 111 2.29 4.03 0.31
N GLY A 112 1.99 4.47 -0.92
CA GLY A 112 0.69 5.06 -1.27
C GLY A 112 -0.46 4.09 -1.09
N TYR A 113 -0.28 2.81 -1.43
CA TYR A 113 -1.35 1.82 -1.31
C TYR A 113 -1.65 1.47 0.15
N GLY A 114 -0.63 1.47 1.00
CA GLY A 114 -0.77 1.41 2.45
C GLY A 114 -1.59 2.57 3.02
N ILE A 115 -1.23 3.81 2.64
CA ILE A 115 -1.93 5.03 3.04
C ILE A 115 -3.39 5.01 2.59
N PHE A 116 -3.67 4.56 1.36
CA PHE A 116 -5.04 4.41 0.87
C PHE A 116 -5.89 3.55 1.81
N TRP A 117 -5.41 2.37 2.21
CA TRP A 117 -6.16 1.49 3.11
C TRP A 117 -6.37 2.12 4.48
N LEU A 118 -5.37 2.85 5.00
CA LEU A 118 -5.48 3.55 6.28
C LEU A 118 -6.58 4.60 6.24
N LEU A 119 -6.54 5.47 5.23
CA LEU A 119 -7.52 6.55 5.04
C LEU A 119 -8.92 5.98 4.81
N ALA A 120 -9.06 4.96 3.96
CA ALA A 120 -10.35 4.30 3.74
C ALA A 120 -10.92 3.69 5.04
N GLY A 121 -10.06 3.17 5.91
CA GLY A 121 -10.44 2.66 7.23
C GLY A 121 -11.00 3.75 8.14
N PHE A 122 -10.35 4.90 8.24
CA PHE A 122 -10.82 6.01 9.08
C PHE A 122 -12.04 6.75 8.51
N LEU A 123 -12.16 6.86 7.19
CA LEU A 123 -13.27 7.58 6.54
C LEU A 123 -14.57 6.78 6.55
N ALA A 124 -14.50 5.45 6.42
CA ALA A 124 -15.68 4.60 6.25
C ALA A 124 -16.75 4.75 7.33
N PRO A 125 -16.41 4.80 8.65
CA PRO A 125 -17.42 4.99 9.70
C PRO A 125 -18.22 6.28 9.54
N GLY A 126 -17.56 7.41 9.24
CA GLY A 126 -18.23 8.70 9.07
C GLY A 126 -19.01 8.82 7.75
N MET A 127 -18.62 8.06 6.72
CA MET A 127 -19.26 8.07 5.40
C MET A 127 -20.37 7.03 5.22
N GLY A 128 -20.65 6.18 6.21
CA GLY A 128 -21.74 5.21 6.12
C GLY A 128 -21.46 3.96 5.31
N SER A 129 -20.31 3.91 4.64
CA SER A 129 -19.98 2.89 3.66
C SER A 129 -18.48 2.83 3.40
N THR A 130 -17.96 1.61 3.36
CA THR A 130 -16.60 1.35 2.86
C THR A 130 -16.46 1.52 1.34
N GLY A 131 -17.58 1.50 0.60
CA GLY A 131 -17.59 1.85 -0.82
C GLY A 131 -17.32 3.33 -1.01
N ALA A 132 -18.15 4.17 -0.38
CA ALA A 132 -18.03 5.63 -0.44
C ALA A 132 -16.67 6.12 0.04
N ALA A 133 -16.13 5.54 1.11
CA ALA A 133 -14.80 5.89 1.61
C ALA A 133 -13.65 5.50 0.68
N LYS A 134 -13.77 4.44 -0.12
CA LYS A 134 -12.74 4.12 -1.12
C LYS A 134 -12.88 4.98 -2.35
N GLU A 135 -14.11 5.30 -2.74
CA GLU A 135 -14.41 6.14 -3.90
C GLU A 135 -13.87 7.56 -3.71
N SER A 136 -14.05 8.14 -2.53
CA SER A 136 -13.56 9.50 -2.22
C SER A 136 -12.04 9.67 -2.30
N ILE A 137 -11.28 8.58 -2.19
CA ILE A 137 -9.82 8.57 -2.30
C ILE A 137 -9.31 7.58 -3.38
N ALA A 138 -10.16 7.25 -4.35
CA ALA A 138 -9.87 6.20 -5.34
C ALA A 138 -8.59 6.48 -6.14
N LEU A 139 -8.29 7.75 -6.41
CA LEU A 139 -7.09 8.17 -7.11
C LEU A 139 -5.81 7.72 -6.38
N ILE A 140 -5.79 7.71 -5.05
CA ILE A 140 -4.63 7.24 -4.27
C ILE A 140 -4.42 5.75 -4.55
N ALA A 141 -5.46 4.93 -4.47
CA ALA A 141 -5.37 3.49 -4.77
C ALA A 141 -4.93 3.22 -6.21
N GLN A 142 -5.54 3.93 -7.17
CA GLN A 142 -5.28 3.72 -8.59
C GLN A 142 -3.84 4.10 -8.93
N VAL A 143 -3.39 5.29 -8.55
CA VAL A 143 -2.03 5.76 -8.88
C VAL A 143 -0.98 4.91 -8.18
N SER A 144 -1.14 4.63 -6.88
CA SER A 144 -0.16 3.83 -6.13
C SER A 144 -0.14 2.36 -6.57
N GLY A 145 -1.31 1.74 -6.69
CA GLY A 145 -1.46 0.36 -7.14
C GLY A 145 -0.97 0.16 -8.57
N ALA A 146 -1.34 1.06 -9.50
CA ALA A 146 -0.87 1.00 -10.87
C ALA A 146 0.64 1.22 -10.97
N SER A 147 1.21 2.17 -10.20
CA SER A 147 2.66 2.39 -10.17
C SER A 147 3.40 1.11 -9.75
N PHE A 148 2.95 0.48 -8.67
CA PHE A 148 3.55 -0.78 -8.21
C PHE A 148 3.42 -1.90 -9.24
N PHE A 149 2.23 -2.04 -9.84
CA PHE A 149 1.95 -3.06 -10.83
C PHE A 149 2.81 -2.87 -12.09
N VAL A 150 2.91 -1.65 -12.61
CA VAL A 150 3.76 -1.29 -13.75
C VAL A 150 5.22 -1.62 -13.45
N ALA A 151 5.73 -1.31 -12.26
CA ALA A 151 7.08 -1.68 -11.86
C ALA A 151 7.29 -3.20 -11.91
N GLY A 152 6.33 -3.98 -11.38
CA GLY A 152 6.38 -5.43 -11.38
C GLY A 152 6.33 -6.05 -12.77
N VAL A 153 5.40 -5.60 -13.63
CA VAL A 153 5.28 -6.06 -15.01
C VAL A 153 6.52 -5.70 -15.82
N THR A 154 7.05 -4.48 -15.64
CA THR A 154 8.28 -4.04 -16.32
C THR A 154 9.47 -4.90 -15.91
N LEU A 155 9.66 -5.13 -14.61
CA LEU A 155 10.72 -6.01 -14.11
C LEU A 155 10.55 -7.44 -14.63
N PHE A 156 9.35 -7.99 -14.58
CA PHE A 156 9.04 -9.31 -15.10
C PHE A 156 9.39 -9.43 -16.59
N GLY A 157 8.97 -8.46 -17.40
CA GLY A 157 9.30 -8.43 -18.84
C GLY A 157 10.80 -8.37 -19.09
N PHE A 158 11.53 -7.54 -18.34
CA PHE A 158 12.98 -7.46 -18.42
C PHE A 158 13.70 -8.75 -18.02
N LEU A 159 13.24 -9.42 -16.95
CA LEU A 159 13.81 -10.69 -16.52
C LEU A 159 13.53 -11.79 -17.55
N THR A 160 12.29 -11.90 -18.02
CA THR A 160 11.89 -12.88 -19.05
C THR A 160 12.69 -12.66 -20.34
N TYR A 161 12.81 -11.42 -20.82
CA TYR A 161 13.61 -11.11 -22.00
C TYR A 161 15.09 -11.50 -21.81
N ARG A 162 15.66 -11.23 -20.62
CA ARG A 162 17.04 -11.57 -20.33
C ARG A 162 17.29 -13.07 -20.24
N LEU A 163 16.36 -13.83 -19.66
CA LEU A 163 16.48 -15.27 -19.44
C LEU A 163 16.21 -16.08 -20.70
N PHE A 164 15.26 -15.65 -21.53
CA PHE A 164 14.75 -16.45 -22.65
C PHE A 164 14.93 -15.78 -24.02
N GLY A 165 15.03 -14.44 -24.06
CA GLY A 165 15.12 -13.68 -25.31
C GLY A 165 16.56 -13.46 -25.80
N LYS A 166 17.54 -13.45 -24.89
CA LYS A 166 18.95 -13.55 -25.30
C LYS A 166 19.27 -15.02 -25.56
N SER A 167 19.26 -15.43 -26.83
CA SER A 167 19.96 -16.65 -27.23
C SER A 167 21.43 -16.51 -26.81
N THR A 168 21.93 -17.47 -26.04
CA THR A 168 23.33 -17.61 -25.69
C THR A 168 24.14 -17.82 -26.97
N THR A 169 24.50 -16.77 -27.68
CA THR A 169 25.65 -16.81 -28.59
C THR A 169 26.87 -16.88 -27.70
N GLN A 170 27.41 -18.10 -27.58
CA GLN A 170 28.77 -18.37 -27.09
C GLN A 170 29.79 -17.55 -27.88
#